data_AF-A0A3N0GVF5-F1
#
_entry.id   AF-A0A3N0GVF5-F1
#
_cell.length_a   1.000
_cell.length_b   1.000
_cell.length_c   1.000
_cell.angle_alpha   90.00
_cell.angle_beta   90.00
_cell.angle_gamma   90.00
#
_symmetry.space_group_name_H-M   'P 1'
#
loop_
_entity.id
_entity.type
_entity.pdbx_description
1 polymer ?
#
loop_
_entity_poly.entity_id
_entity_poly.type
_entity_poly.pdbx_seq_one_letter_code
_entity_poly.pdbx_strand_id
1 'polypeptide(L)'
;MSTNPTWYDLLGVAPDATAEQIKAAWRDATDKFEPGSGTSQFRLFNEAADVLLDPAKRAAYDAELAGSTTLVEPTPAEAPTPPVDLPETDAEPAESAEPAEVTAPAEATEPTPGAEVVEPVEPPSDVEPAGTASTPGILGRLAAIPTLVLALLGVLTVAALVLAVVVGLRLHDRVEVFDAGPDATATAERAMTSVLSYDYRHMEADRDRAATFLTPSYRKQYLKSFNDLLTKGPDGSPGPAEKTKAVVTADVLDTAVVDAGRDRVRVLVFVNQTSVKGDGQPTAFQDRVVATMVRHGDGWLVDNIKSY
;
A
#
# COMPACT_ATOMS: atom_id res chain seq x y z
N MET A 1 -12.14 16.71 4.09
CA MET A 1 -13.16 15.67 3.89
C MET A 1 -13.02 15.19 2.46
N SER A 2 -12.62 13.94 2.24
CA SER A 2 -12.56 13.37 0.89
C SER A 2 -13.94 12.80 0.57
N THR A 3 -14.77 13.58 -0.11
CA THR A 3 -16.03 13.10 -0.65
C THR A 3 -15.67 12.13 -1.79
N ASN A 4 -16.07 10.87 -1.68
CA ASN A 4 -15.89 9.93 -2.78
C ASN A 4 -16.68 10.44 -4.01
N PRO A 5 -16.12 10.41 -5.22
CA PRO A 5 -16.83 10.83 -6.42
C PRO A 5 -18.08 9.98 -6.64
N THR A 6 -19.19 10.61 -7.02
CA THR A 6 -20.45 9.94 -7.35
C THR A 6 -20.38 9.25 -8.72
N TRP A 7 -21.34 8.37 -9.03
CA TRP A 7 -21.45 7.77 -10.37
C TRP A 7 -21.69 8.83 -11.46
N TYR A 8 -22.31 9.95 -11.09
CA TYR A 8 -22.50 11.12 -11.94
C TYR A 8 -21.18 11.84 -12.23
N ASP A 9 -20.37 12.07 -11.19
CA ASP A 9 -19.04 12.68 -11.32
C ASP A 9 -18.10 11.84 -12.16
N LEU A 10 -18.20 10.51 -12.07
CA LEU A 10 -17.39 9.58 -12.87
C LEU A 10 -17.71 9.61 -14.36
N LEU A 11 -18.96 9.87 -14.75
CA LEU A 11 -19.34 10.05 -16.16
C LEU A 11 -19.32 11.52 -16.61
N GLY A 12 -19.08 12.47 -15.70
CA GLY A 12 -19.09 13.91 -16.00
C GLY A 12 -20.47 14.44 -16.38
N VAL A 13 -21.54 13.84 -15.84
CA VAL A 13 -22.93 14.21 -16.14
C VAL A 13 -23.65 14.71 -14.89
N ALA A 14 -24.61 15.61 -15.05
CA ALA A 14 -25.41 16.10 -13.94
C ALA A 14 -26.38 15.03 -13.40
N PRO A 15 -26.79 15.08 -12.12
CA PRO A 15 -27.76 14.13 -11.54
C PRO A 15 -29.12 14.09 -12.24
N ASP A 16 -29.51 15.16 -12.93
CA ASP A 16 -30.72 15.27 -13.74
C ASP A 16 -30.54 14.83 -15.21
N ALA A 17 -29.37 14.33 -15.58
CA ALA A 17 -29.07 13.90 -16.95
C ALA A 17 -30.05 12.81 -17.43
N THR A 18 -30.49 12.95 -18.67
CA THR A 18 -31.34 11.96 -19.33
C THR A 18 -30.56 10.69 -19.67
N ALA A 19 -31.26 9.56 -19.88
CA ALA A 19 -30.62 8.29 -20.24
C ALA A 19 -29.80 8.38 -21.53
N GLU A 20 -30.22 9.22 -22.49
CA GLU A 20 -29.46 9.46 -23.72
C GLU A 20 -28.15 10.20 -23.46
N GLN A 21 -28.16 11.19 -22.57
CA GLN A 21 -26.96 11.94 -22.16
C GLN A 21 -25.98 11.05 -21.39
N ILE A 22 -26.49 10.19 -20.50
CA ILE A 22 -25.67 9.21 -19.77
C ILE A 22 -25.02 8.22 -20.74
N LYS A 23 -25.78 7.73 -21.74
CA LYS A 23 -25.26 6.82 -22.76
C LYS A 23 -24.22 7.49 -23.67
N ALA A 24 -24.43 8.76 -24.02
CA ALA A 24 -23.50 9.54 -24.81
C ALA A 24 -22.20 9.81 -24.02
N ALA A 25 -22.31 10.18 -22.75
CA ALA A 25 -21.18 10.40 -21.87
C ALA A 25 -20.39 9.12 -21.58
N TRP A 26 -21.07 8.00 -21.35
CA TRP A 26 -20.41 6.69 -21.23
C TRP A 26 -19.65 6.31 -22.50
N ARG A 27 -20.25 6.55 -23.69
CA ARG A 27 -19.56 6.33 -24.97
C ARG A 27 -18.35 7.21 -25.15
N ASP A 28 -18.48 8.51 -24.88
CA ASP A 28 -17.36 9.45 -24.97
C ASP A 28 -16.25 9.10 -23.97
N ALA A 29 -16.61 8.71 -22.75
CA ALA A 29 -15.66 8.27 -21.71
C ALA A 29 -14.95 6.96 -22.09
N THR A 30 -15.60 6.06 -22.82
CA THR A 30 -14.99 4.81 -23.31
C THR A 30 -14.25 4.96 -24.63
N ASP A 31 -14.68 5.84 -25.53
CA ASP A 31 -14.01 6.14 -26.80
C ASP A 31 -12.70 6.91 -26.59
N LYS A 32 -12.64 7.79 -25.58
CA LYS A 32 -11.41 8.47 -25.15
C LYS A 32 -10.44 7.54 -24.41
N PHE A 33 -10.88 6.34 -24.06
CA PHE A 33 -10.07 5.39 -23.31
C PHE A 33 -9.22 4.54 -24.26
N GLU A 34 -7.91 4.79 -24.27
CA GLU A 34 -6.99 3.96 -25.03
C GLU A 34 -6.78 2.61 -24.32
N PRO A 35 -6.77 1.47 -25.05
CA PRO A 35 -6.40 0.18 -24.48
C PRO A 35 -4.98 0.26 -23.90
N GLY A 36 -4.86 0.31 -22.56
CA GLY A 36 -3.59 0.47 -21.85
C GLY A 36 -3.66 1.42 -20.65
N SER A 37 -4.54 2.42 -20.63
CA SER A 37 -4.82 3.17 -19.41
C SER A 37 -5.60 2.29 -18.43
N GLY A 38 -5.30 2.35 -17.14
CA GLY A 38 -5.69 1.37 -16.11
C GLY A 38 -7.09 0.72 -16.21
N THR A 39 -7.10 -0.62 -16.20
CA THR A 39 -8.31 -1.49 -16.14
C THR A 39 -9.28 -1.19 -14.98
N SER A 40 -8.93 -0.32 -14.02
CA SER A 40 -9.83 0.19 -12.97
C SER A 40 -10.83 1.23 -13.47
N GLN A 41 -10.39 2.24 -14.23
CA GLN A 41 -11.24 3.36 -14.65
C GLN A 41 -12.30 2.90 -15.65
N PHE A 42 -11.91 2.04 -16.59
CA PHE A 42 -12.86 1.41 -17.52
C PHE A 42 -13.93 0.58 -16.79
N ARG A 43 -13.55 -0.11 -15.70
CA ARG A 43 -14.52 -0.86 -14.88
C ARG A 43 -15.47 0.09 -14.16
N LEU A 44 -14.95 1.18 -13.60
CA LEU A 44 -15.76 2.21 -12.92
C LEU A 44 -16.75 2.88 -13.88
N PHE A 45 -16.36 3.16 -15.13
CA PHE A 45 -17.30 3.71 -16.13
C PHE A 45 -18.39 2.72 -16.51
N ASN A 46 -18.08 1.42 -16.59
CA ASN A 46 -19.07 0.38 -16.86
C ASN A 46 -20.00 0.13 -15.67
N GLU A 47 -19.49 0.17 -14.44
CA GLU A 47 -20.30 0.09 -13.21
C GLU A 47 -21.22 1.31 -13.08
N ALA A 48 -20.70 2.51 -13.35
CA ALA A 48 -21.50 3.74 -13.38
C ALA A 48 -22.63 3.64 -14.41
N ALA A 49 -22.34 3.15 -15.62
CA ALA A 49 -23.34 2.97 -16.66
C ALA A 49 -24.39 1.91 -16.31
N ASP A 50 -24.01 0.78 -15.68
CA ASP A 50 -24.95 -0.27 -15.25
C ASP A 50 -25.95 0.25 -14.21
N VAL A 51 -25.51 1.12 -13.30
CA VAL A 51 -26.37 1.73 -12.27
C VAL A 51 -27.22 2.85 -12.86
N LEU A 52 -26.65 3.75 -13.67
CA LEU A 52 -27.33 4.97 -14.13
C LEU A 52 -28.24 4.77 -15.35
N LEU A 53 -28.04 3.71 -16.15
CA LEU A 53 -28.92 3.39 -17.29
C LEU A 53 -30.12 2.53 -16.92
N ASP A 54 -30.08 1.81 -15.79
CA ASP A 54 -31.22 1.07 -15.25
C ASP A 54 -32.07 2.00 -14.36
N PRO A 55 -33.34 2.29 -14.72
CA PRO A 55 -34.17 3.22 -13.96
C PRO A 55 -34.39 2.82 -12.49
N ALA A 56 -34.46 1.51 -12.20
CA ALA A 56 -34.68 1.03 -10.85
C ALA A 56 -33.40 1.15 -10.00
N LYS A 57 -32.24 0.82 -10.58
CA LYS A 57 -30.94 0.98 -9.89
C LYS A 57 -30.59 2.45 -9.69
N ARG A 58 -30.85 3.30 -10.69
CA ARG A 58 -30.66 4.76 -10.57
C ARG A 58 -31.52 5.36 -9.46
N ALA A 59 -32.80 5.01 -9.40
CA ALA A 59 -33.68 5.50 -8.34
C ALA A 59 -33.24 5.05 -6.93
N ALA A 60 -32.73 3.82 -6.79
CA ALA A 60 -32.17 3.34 -5.53
C ALA A 60 -30.89 4.11 -5.15
N TYR A 61 -29.99 4.32 -6.12
CA TYR A 61 -28.77 5.10 -5.92
C TYR A 61 -29.05 6.56 -5.55
N ASP A 62 -30.00 7.20 -6.21
CA ASP A 62 -30.39 8.58 -5.92
C ASP A 62 -31.03 8.69 -4.52
N ALA A 63 -31.76 7.67 -4.08
CA ALA A 63 -32.31 7.61 -2.72
C ALA A 63 -31.22 7.45 -1.64
N GLU A 64 -30.16 6.68 -1.91
CA GLU A 64 -28.99 6.57 -1.03
C GLU A 64 -28.19 7.89 -0.96
N LEU A 65 -28.06 8.59 -2.09
CA LEU A 65 -27.39 9.88 -2.16
C LEU A 65 -28.18 10.98 -1.42
N ALA A 66 -29.51 10.95 -1.56
CA ALA A 66 -30.41 11.80 -0.79
C ALA A 66 -30.32 11.48 0.70
N GLY A 67 -30.42 10.20 1.10
CA GLY A 67 -30.32 9.76 2.50
C GLY A 67 -28.98 10.06 3.17
N SER A 68 -27.88 10.05 2.40
CA SER A 68 -26.55 10.48 2.86
C SER A 68 -26.46 12.00 3.07
N THR A 69 -27.31 12.77 2.38
CA THR A 69 -27.49 14.21 2.59
C THR A 69 -28.41 14.50 3.78
N THR A 70 -29.31 13.56 4.13
CA THR A 70 -30.29 13.70 5.23
C THR A 70 -29.83 13.24 6.62
N LEU A 71 -28.55 12.89 6.82
CA LEU A 71 -27.99 12.68 8.18
C LEU A 71 -27.67 13.98 8.92
N VAL A 72 -28.09 15.13 8.40
CA VAL A 72 -28.31 16.34 9.21
C VAL A 72 -29.75 16.29 9.72
N GLU A 73 -29.91 16.30 11.05
CA GLU A 73 -31.17 16.20 11.80
C GLU A 73 -32.37 16.90 11.15
N PRO A 74 -33.60 16.33 11.24
CA PRO A 74 -34.80 17.07 10.91
C PRO A 74 -35.03 18.17 11.94
N THR A 75 -34.77 19.42 11.58
CA THR A 75 -35.37 20.58 12.25
C THR A 75 -36.80 20.75 11.71
N PRO A 76 -37.84 20.69 12.56
CA PRO A 76 -39.21 20.99 12.13
C PRO A 76 -39.35 22.45 11.70
N ALA A 77 -40.07 22.64 10.61
CA ALA A 77 -40.32 23.92 9.95
C ALA A 77 -41.10 24.93 10.83
N GLU A 78 -40.72 26.21 10.76
CA GLU A 78 -41.66 27.33 10.66
C GLU A 78 -41.00 28.52 9.93
N ALA A 79 -41.63 29.01 8.87
CA ALA A 79 -41.32 30.26 8.14
C ALA A 79 -41.93 31.48 8.90
N PRO A 80 -41.75 32.79 8.53
CA PRO A 80 -41.18 33.37 7.31
C PRO A 80 -40.20 34.57 7.51
N THR A 81 -39.62 35.01 6.38
CA THR A 81 -38.69 36.15 6.13
C THR A 81 -39.14 37.54 6.63
N PRO A 82 -38.22 38.52 6.81
CA PRO A 82 -38.01 39.57 5.79
C PRO A 82 -36.52 40.03 5.67
N PRO A 83 -36.18 41.13 4.98
CA PRO A 83 -35.50 41.15 3.69
C PRO A 83 -34.00 41.49 3.74
N VAL A 84 -33.39 41.25 2.57
CA VAL A 84 -32.03 41.59 2.13
C VAL A 84 -31.62 43.02 2.45
N ASP A 85 -30.41 43.19 2.99
CA ASP A 85 -29.61 44.40 2.84
C ASP A 85 -28.15 43.96 2.55
N LEU A 86 -27.69 44.19 1.32
CA LEU A 86 -26.28 44.14 0.96
C LEU A 86 -25.67 45.51 1.31
N PRO A 87 -24.37 45.56 1.63
CA PRO A 87 -23.54 46.20 0.63
C PRO A 87 -22.24 45.46 0.32
N GLU A 88 -21.91 45.55 -0.96
CA GLU A 88 -20.60 45.37 -1.57
C GLU A 88 -19.52 46.17 -0.80
N THR A 89 -18.32 45.61 -0.70
CA THR A 89 -17.10 46.41 -0.55
C THR A 89 -15.96 45.68 -1.25
N ASP A 90 -15.59 46.25 -2.39
CA ASP A 90 -14.30 46.14 -3.04
C ASP A 90 -13.15 46.44 -2.07
N ALA A 91 -12.09 45.64 -2.12
CA ALA A 91 -10.71 46.09 -1.95
C ALA A 91 -9.71 45.03 -2.43
N GLU A 92 -9.16 45.26 -3.61
CA GLU A 92 -7.91 44.67 -4.12
C GLU A 92 -6.69 45.44 -3.49
N PRO A 93 -5.43 45.21 -3.89
CA PRO A 93 -4.42 44.29 -3.34
C PRO A 93 -3.21 45.00 -2.67
N ALA A 94 -2.34 44.23 -1.99
CA ALA A 94 -0.92 44.57 -1.75
C ALA A 94 -0.16 43.26 -1.44
N GLU A 95 0.72 42.74 -2.31
CA GLU A 95 2.06 43.17 -2.72
C GLU A 95 3.19 42.56 -1.85
N SER A 96 4.04 41.79 -2.54
CA SER A 96 5.46 41.42 -2.33
C SER A 96 6.12 41.52 -0.95
N ALA A 97 6.74 40.40 -0.54
CA ALA A 97 8.19 40.34 -0.31
C ALA A 97 8.70 38.88 -0.16
N GLU A 98 9.50 38.42 -1.13
CA GLU A 98 10.59 37.44 -0.97
C GLU A 98 11.92 38.23 -0.85
N PRO A 99 13.13 37.64 -0.70
CA PRO A 99 13.62 36.42 -0.02
C PRO A 99 14.92 36.69 0.82
N ALA A 100 15.45 35.69 1.54
CA ALA A 100 16.90 35.43 1.78
C ALA A 100 17.04 34.22 2.76
N GLU A 101 17.60 33.06 2.42
CA GLU A 101 18.97 32.63 2.08
C GLU A 101 19.96 32.42 3.27
N VAL A 102 20.54 31.20 3.27
CA VAL A 102 21.84 30.71 3.80
C VAL A 102 22.10 30.67 5.32
N THR A 103 22.32 29.45 5.85
CA THR A 103 23.66 29.01 6.31
C THR A 103 23.70 27.52 6.66
N ALA A 104 24.51 26.79 5.90
CA ALA A 104 25.17 25.56 6.31
C ALA A 104 26.32 25.88 7.29
N PRO A 105 26.94 24.86 7.92
CA PRO A 105 28.21 24.42 7.34
C PRO A 105 28.47 22.89 7.38
N ALA A 106 29.21 22.44 6.37
CA ALA A 106 30.07 21.25 6.36
C ALA A 106 31.25 21.47 7.35
N GLU A 107 31.99 20.47 7.84
CA GLU A 107 33.02 19.75 7.08
C GLU A 107 33.63 18.61 7.94
N ALA A 108 34.23 17.64 7.23
CA ALA A 108 34.77 16.37 7.68
C ALA A 108 36.23 16.44 8.15
N THR A 109 36.70 15.47 8.96
CA THR A 109 38.05 14.85 8.82
C THR A 109 38.16 13.52 9.63
N GLU A 110 38.60 12.44 8.97
CA GLU A 110 39.19 11.21 9.56
C GLU A 110 40.72 11.42 9.82
N PRO A 111 41.62 10.45 10.19
CA PRO A 111 41.54 9.11 10.84
C PRO A 111 42.54 8.93 12.05
N THR A 112 42.59 7.69 12.59
CA THR A 112 43.48 6.89 13.54
C THR A 112 44.97 7.32 13.75
N PRO A 113 45.87 6.71 14.61
CA PRO A 113 45.82 5.59 15.59
C PRO A 113 46.66 5.75 16.90
N GLY A 114 46.74 4.73 17.78
CA GLY A 114 47.84 4.61 18.76
C GLY A 114 47.57 3.78 20.02
N ALA A 115 48.31 2.68 20.18
CA ALA A 115 48.42 1.86 21.38
C ALA A 115 49.18 2.58 22.52
N GLU A 116 49.06 2.14 23.78
CA GLU A 116 50.16 1.56 24.57
C GLU A 116 49.80 1.42 26.07
N VAL A 117 50.35 0.37 26.65
CA VAL A 117 50.32 -0.14 28.02
C VAL A 117 51.24 0.68 28.93
N VAL A 118 50.87 1.01 30.17
CA VAL A 118 51.81 0.97 31.32
C VAL A 118 51.09 0.76 32.65
N GLU A 119 51.61 -0.18 33.41
CA GLU A 119 51.29 -0.60 34.78
C GLU A 119 52.08 0.28 35.82
N PRO A 120 52.24 -0.08 37.11
CA PRO A 120 51.77 0.68 38.29
C PRO A 120 52.87 1.41 39.10
N VAL A 121 52.47 2.27 40.06
CA VAL A 121 53.36 2.80 41.13
C VAL A 121 52.64 2.79 42.49
N GLU A 122 53.15 1.97 43.41
CA GLU A 122 52.95 2.05 44.88
C GLU A 122 54.03 2.97 45.54
N PRO A 123 54.18 3.07 46.88
CA PRO A 123 53.37 3.78 47.90
C PRO A 123 54.27 4.77 48.72
N PRO A 124 53.84 5.27 49.89
CA PRO A 124 54.64 4.96 51.11
C PRO A 124 53.75 4.65 52.34
N SER A 125 54.00 3.55 53.06
CA SER A 125 54.94 3.32 54.18
C SER A 125 54.50 3.87 55.56
N ASP A 126 54.16 2.88 56.40
CA ASP A 126 54.45 2.68 57.83
C ASP A 126 53.97 3.69 58.89
N VAL A 127 53.06 3.22 59.76
CA VAL A 127 53.27 3.17 61.22
C VAL A 127 52.47 2.00 61.83
N GLU A 128 53.17 1.03 62.44
CA GLU A 128 52.63 0.10 63.44
C GLU A 128 52.90 0.69 64.85
N PRO A 129 52.07 0.39 65.87
CA PRO A 129 52.50 -0.72 66.72
C PRO A 129 51.36 -1.61 67.28
N ALA A 130 51.66 -2.90 67.36
CA ALA A 130 51.41 -3.83 68.47
C ALA A 130 50.07 -3.75 69.22
N GLY A 131 49.25 -4.80 69.03
CA GLY A 131 48.13 -5.14 69.90
C GLY A 131 47.63 -6.56 69.62
N THR A 132 48.12 -7.52 70.39
CA THR A 132 47.78 -8.95 70.34
C THR A 132 46.29 -9.17 70.61
N ALA A 133 45.57 -9.79 69.68
CA ALA A 133 44.33 -10.51 69.98
C ALA A 133 44.08 -11.62 68.94
N SER A 134 44.38 -12.85 69.34
CA SER A 134 44.02 -14.08 68.62
C SER A 134 42.52 -14.31 68.66
N THR A 135 41.84 -14.56 67.52
CA THR A 135 40.75 -15.56 67.36
C THR A 135 40.31 -15.69 65.88
N PRO A 136 39.56 -16.74 65.45
CA PRO A 136 40.09 -17.76 64.53
C PRO A 136 39.26 -18.00 63.25
N GLY A 137 39.84 -18.73 62.29
CA GLY A 137 39.16 -19.71 61.43
C GLY A 137 38.14 -19.20 60.39
N ILE A 138 38.60 -18.91 59.17
CA ILE A 138 37.73 -18.76 57.97
C ILE A 138 37.53 -20.14 57.31
N LEU A 139 36.97 -21.10 58.05
CA LEU A 139 36.42 -22.34 57.48
C LEU A 139 35.13 -22.68 58.22
N GLY A 140 34.01 -22.12 57.73
CA GLY A 140 32.70 -22.53 58.21
C GLY A 140 31.67 -21.41 58.15
N ARG A 141 30.98 -21.31 57.02
CA ARG A 141 29.55 -20.96 56.90
C ARG A 141 29.19 -20.87 55.41
N LEU A 142 28.88 -22.03 54.81
CA LEU A 142 27.82 -22.06 53.79
C LEU A 142 26.55 -21.64 54.52
N ALA A 143 26.30 -20.34 54.55
CA ALA A 143 25.10 -19.78 55.16
C ALA A 143 23.90 -20.41 54.45
N ALA A 144 23.02 -21.05 55.23
CA ALA A 144 21.77 -21.60 54.74
C ALA A 144 20.98 -20.46 54.08
N ILE A 145 20.94 -20.44 52.75
CA ILE A 145 20.08 -19.53 52.02
C ILE A 145 18.65 -19.86 52.48
N PRO A 146 17.90 -18.93 53.06
CA PRO A 146 16.57 -19.23 53.55
C PRO A 146 15.74 -19.76 52.37
N THR A 147 15.00 -20.85 52.58
CA THR A 147 14.19 -21.52 51.55
C THR A 147 13.27 -20.55 50.81
N LEU A 148 12.88 -19.46 51.45
CA LEU A 148 12.11 -18.35 50.89
C LEU A 148 12.86 -17.56 49.79
N VAL A 149 14.16 -17.33 49.96
CA VAL A 149 15.02 -16.69 48.93
C VAL A 149 15.22 -17.64 47.75
N LEU A 150 15.39 -18.94 47.99
CA LEU A 150 15.48 -19.93 46.92
C LEU A 150 14.15 -20.07 46.14
N ALA A 151 13.02 -20.06 46.85
CA ALA A 151 11.69 -20.09 46.25
C ALA A 151 11.42 -18.84 45.41
N LEU A 152 11.79 -17.65 45.91
CA LEU A 152 11.66 -16.39 45.17
C LEU A 152 12.53 -16.39 43.89
N LEU A 153 13.77 -16.85 43.99
CA LEU A 153 14.65 -17.03 42.83
C LEU A 153 14.07 -18.01 41.80
N GLY A 154 13.48 -19.12 42.28
CA GLY A 154 12.78 -20.08 41.41
C GLY A 154 11.62 -19.43 40.65
N VAL A 155 10.77 -18.66 41.35
CA VAL A 155 9.64 -17.94 40.72
C VAL A 155 10.13 -16.90 39.72
N LEU A 156 11.16 -16.12 40.05
CA LEU A 156 11.75 -15.13 39.13
C LEU A 156 12.36 -15.79 37.89
N THR A 157 13.00 -16.96 38.05
CA THR A 157 13.58 -17.72 36.93
C THR A 157 12.47 -18.22 36.00
N VAL A 158 11.39 -18.78 36.56
CA VAL A 158 10.23 -19.21 35.77
C VAL A 158 9.56 -18.03 35.06
N ALA A 159 9.39 -16.90 35.74
CA ALA A 159 8.84 -15.68 35.14
C ALA A 159 9.71 -15.15 33.98
N ALA A 160 11.04 -15.15 34.15
CA ALA A 160 11.97 -14.76 33.11
C ALA A 160 11.93 -15.71 31.91
N LEU A 161 11.84 -17.03 32.13
CA LEU A 161 11.70 -18.03 31.07
C LEU A 161 10.37 -17.86 30.31
N VAL A 162 9.26 -17.66 31.02
CA VAL A 162 7.96 -17.38 30.40
C VAL A 162 8.02 -16.11 29.57
N LEU A 163 8.61 -15.03 30.10
CA LEU A 163 8.78 -13.79 29.37
C LEU A 163 9.65 -13.98 28.12
N ALA A 164 10.77 -14.70 28.22
CA ALA A 164 11.63 -15.01 27.09
C ALA A 164 10.91 -15.83 26.01
N VAL A 165 10.08 -16.80 26.39
CA VAL A 165 9.24 -17.55 25.45
C VAL A 165 8.20 -16.65 24.78
N VAL A 166 7.47 -15.83 25.54
CA VAL A 166 6.46 -14.91 24.98
C VAL A 166 7.10 -13.89 24.04
N VAL A 167 8.22 -13.28 24.45
CA VAL A 167 8.98 -12.33 23.63
C VAL A 167 9.56 -13.02 22.40
N GLY A 168 10.08 -14.23 22.54
CA GLY A 168 10.59 -15.04 21.44
C GLY A 168 9.51 -15.38 20.41
N LEU A 169 8.32 -15.78 20.85
CA LEU A 169 7.18 -16.02 19.95
C LEU A 169 6.75 -14.73 19.23
N ARG A 170 6.65 -13.61 19.96
CA ARG A 170 6.28 -12.31 19.38
C ARG A 170 7.32 -11.76 18.40
N LEU A 171 8.61 -12.03 18.64
CA LEU A 171 9.69 -11.66 17.73
C LEU A 171 9.73 -12.58 16.51
N HIS A 172 9.46 -13.88 16.67
CA HIS A 172 9.39 -14.82 15.56
C HIS A 172 8.29 -14.43 14.57
N ASP A 173 7.10 -14.07 15.07
CA ASP A 173 6.00 -13.53 14.24
C ASP A 173 6.42 -12.25 13.49
N ARG A 174 7.29 -11.41 14.09
CA ARG A 174 7.78 -10.18 13.46
C ARG A 174 8.88 -10.44 12.44
N VAL A 175 9.75 -11.43 12.66
CA VAL A 175 10.81 -11.81 11.71
C VAL A 175 10.20 -12.44 10.47
N GLU A 176 9.22 -13.35 10.62
CA GLU A 176 8.50 -13.91 9.47
C GLU A 176 7.77 -12.84 8.65
N VAL A 177 7.22 -11.80 9.30
CA VAL A 177 6.62 -10.64 8.62
C VAL A 177 7.67 -9.75 7.96
N PHE A 178 8.88 -9.66 8.51
CA PHE A 178 9.99 -8.89 7.93
C PHE A 178 10.51 -9.52 6.64
N ASP A 179 10.57 -10.84 6.55
CA ASP A 179 10.99 -11.58 5.34
C ASP A 179 9.86 -11.67 4.29
N ALA A 180 8.58 -11.66 4.73
CA ALA A 180 7.43 -11.69 3.83
C ALA A 180 7.38 -10.50 2.86
N GLY A 181 7.78 -9.31 3.29
CA GLY A 181 7.76 -8.09 2.47
C GLY A 181 8.68 -8.15 1.24
N PRO A 182 9.99 -8.38 1.41
CA PRO A 182 10.94 -8.53 0.30
C PRO A 182 10.57 -9.64 -0.69
N ASP A 183 10.17 -10.82 -0.20
CA ASP A 183 9.80 -11.94 -1.09
C ASP A 183 8.51 -11.64 -1.89
N ALA A 184 7.52 -11.03 -1.23
CA ALA A 184 6.27 -10.65 -1.86
C ALA A 184 6.47 -9.54 -2.89
N THR A 185 7.29 -8.53 -2.60
CA THR A 185 7.61 -7.41 -3.51
C THR A 185 8.34 -7.91 -4.76
N ALA A 186 9.39 -8.72 -4.61
CA ALA A 186 10.12 -9.31 -5.73
C ALA A 186 9.24 -10.24 -6.59
N THR A 187 8.25 -10.90 -5.99
CA THR A 187 7.27 -11.70 -6.74
C THR A 187 6.21 -10.84 -7.41
N ALA A 188 5.76 -9.77 -6.75
CA ALA A 188 4.82 -8.80 -7.31
C ALA A 188 5.41 -8.10 -8.53
N GLU A 189 6.67 -7.69 -8.50
CA GLU A 189 7.38 -7.11 -9.65
C GLU A 189 7.30 -8.01 -10.88
N ARG A 190 7.78 -9.25 -10.76
CA ARG A 190 7.74 -10.25 -11.85
C ARG A 190 6.32 -10.53 -12.32
N ALA A 191 5.37 -10.63 -11.39
CA ALA A 191 3.98 -10.87 -11.70
C ALA A 191 3.38 -9.69 -12.49
N MET A 192 3.61 -8.44 -12.06
CA MET A 192 3.06 -7.26 -12.73
C MET A 192 3.66 -7.06 -14.11
N THR A 193 4.97 -7.28 -14.28
CA THR A 193 5.59 -7.30 -15.63
C THR A 193 4.88 -8.28 -16.55
N SER A 194 4.57 -9.50 -16.07
CA SER A 194 3.91 -10.51 -16.90
C SER A 194 2.42 -10.26 -17.11
N VAL A 195 1.70 -9.78 -16.09
CA VAL A 195 0.24 -9.60 -16.12
C VAL A 195 -0.18 -8.39 -16.94
N LEU A 196 0.64 -7.33 -16.92
CA LEU A 196 0.37 -6.06 -17.59
C LEU A 196 1.02 -5.96 -18.98
N SER A 197 1.75 -6.99 -19.42
CA SER A 197 2.31 -7.07 -20.77
C SER A 197 1.57 -8.10 -21.62
N TYR A 198 1.44 -7.83 -22.91
CA TYR A 198 1.00 -8.81 -23.90
C TYR A 198 1.45 -8.45 -25.31
N ASP A 199 1.60 -9.45 -26.15
CA ASP A 199 1.85 -9.32 -27.58
C ASP A 199 0.72 -9.99 -28.36
N TYR A 200 0.10 -9.27 -29.31
CA TYR A 200 -0.98 -9.82 -30.13
C TYR A 200 -0.60 -11.13 -30.87
N ARG A 201 0.71 -11.39 -31.09
CA ARG A 201 1.23 -12.58 -31.77
C ARG A 201 1.27 -13.81 -30.86
N HIS A 202 1.34 -13.61 -29.54
CA HIS A 202 1.58 -14.67 -28.55
C HIS A 202 0.63 -14.57 -27.35
N MET A 203 -0.57 -14.03 -27.56
CA MET A 203 -1.50 -13.67 -26.48
C MET A 203 -1.80 -14.82 -25.51
N GLU A 204 -2.08 -16.02 -26.02
CA GLU A 204 -2.38 -17.19 -25.17
C GLU A 204 -1.17 -17.58 -24.32
N ALA A 205 0.03 -17.54 -24.91
CA ALA A 205 1.26 -17.87 -24.19
C ALA A 205 1.57 -16.80 -23.12
N ASP A 206 1.37 -15.53 -23.43
CA ASP A 206 1.55 -14.42 -22.48
C ASP A 206 0.57 -14.52 -21.31
N ARG A 207 -0.70 -14.76 -21.62
CA ARG A 207 -1.76 -15.02 -20.64
C ARG A 207 -1.43 -16.19 -19.73
N ASP A 208 -1.00 -17.32 -20.31
CA ASP A 208 -0.74 -18.53 -19.54
C ASP A 208 0.50 -18.37 -18.64
N ARG A 209 1.54 -17.65 -19.10
CA ARG A 209 2.67 -17.24 -18.26
C ARG A 209 2.21 -16.35 -17.11
N ALA A 210 1.42 -15.32 -17.39
CA ALA A 210 0.86 -14.44 -16.35
C ALA A 210 0.03 -15.21 -15.32
N ALA A 211 -0.80 -16.14 -15.79
CA ALA A 211 -1.68 -16.96 -14.94
C ALA A 211 -0.92 -17.80 -13.90
N THR A 212 0.36 -18.11 -14.12
CA THR A 212 1.19 -18.86 -13.15
C THR A 212 1.43 -18.07 -11.86
N PHE A 213 1.42 -16.74 -11.93
CA PHE A 213 1.58 -15.87 -10.77
C PHE A 213 0.29 -15.65 -9.98
N LEU A 214 -0.85 -16.13 -10.47
CA LEU A 214 -2.16 -15.82 -9.91
C LEU A 214 -2.70 -16.96 -9.05
N THR A 215 -3.42 -16.62 -7.98
CA THR A 215 -4.19 -17.58 -7.20
C THR A 215 -5.26 -18.26 -8.08
N PRO A 216 -5.70 -19.50 -7.78
CA PRO A 216 -6.71 -20.18 -8.58
C PRO A 216 -8.03 -19.41 -8.72
N SER A 217 -8.42 -18.65 -7.68
CA SER A 217 -9.59 -17.76 -7.69
C SER A 217 -9.39 -16.60 -8.65
N TYR A 218 -8.30 -15.85 -8.50
CA TYR A 218 -8.03 -14.66 -9.29
C TYR A 218 -7.71 -15.00 -10.76
N ARG A 219 -7.04 -16.13 -11.00
CA ARG A 219 -6.77 -16.66 -12.34
C ARG A 219 -8.04 -16.77 -13.18
N LYS A 220 -9.15 -17.25 -12.62
CA LYS A 220 -10.42 -17.38 -13.36
C LYS A 220 -10.92 -16.03 -13.86
N GLN A 221 -10.87 -15.01 -13.01
CA GLN A 221 -11.28 -13.66 -13.38
C GLN A 221 -10.34 -13.07 -14.44
N TYR A 222 -9.03 -13.20 -14.24
CA TYR A 222 -8.03 -12.75 -15.22
C TYR A 222 -8.23 -13.40 -16.59
N LEU A 223 -8.37 -14.73 -16.67
CA LEU A 223 -8.58 -15.44 -17.93
C LEU A 223 -9.87 -15.00 -18.63
N LYS A 224 -10.94 -14.78 -17.86
CA LYS A 224 -12.20 -14.27 -18.40
C LYS A 224 -12.02 -12.87 -18.99
N SER A 225 -11.46 -11.93 -18.22
CA SER A 225 -11.22 -10.56 -18.68
C SER A 225 -10.27 -10.51 -19.88
N PHE A 226 -9.20 -11.30 -19.87
CA PHE A 226 -8.27 -11.37 -20.99
C PHE A 226 -8.99 -11.83 -22.27
N ASN A 227 -9.82 -12.86 -22.17
CA ASN A 227 -10.54 -13.38 -23.33
C ASN A 227 -11.62 -12.40 -23.83
N ASP A 228 -12.42 -11.85 -22.92
CA ASP A 228 -13.58 -11.02 -23.25
C ASP A 228 -13.20 -9.60 -23.70
N LEU A 229 -12.03 -9.10 -23.27
CA LEU A 229 -11.61 -7.72 -23.54
C LEU A 229 -10.49 -7.61 -24.57
N LEU A 230 -9.62 -8.61 -24.70
CA LEU A 230 -8.42 -8.52 -25.55
C LEU A 230 -8.49 -9.43 -26.77
N THR A 231 -8.88 -10.70 -26.60
CA THR A 231 -8.83 -11.69 -27.70
C THR A 231 -10.13 -11.82 -28.47
N LYS A 232 -11.29 -11.61 -27.84
CA LYS A 232 -12.60 -11.77 -28.49
C LYS A 232 -13.44 -10.51 -28.40
N GLY A 233 -14.11 -10.19 -29.50
CA GLY A 233 -15.22 -9.26 -29.52
C GLY A 233 -16.53 -9.89 -29.01
N PRO A 234 -17.56 -9.08 -28.74
CA PRO A 234 -18.85 -9.55 -28.23
C PRO A 234 -19.57 -10.58 -29.13
N ASP A 235 -19.23 -10.58 -30.41
CA ASP A 235 -19.77 -11.42 -31.47
C ASP A 235 -18.86 -12.61 -31.85
N GLY A 236 -17.75 -12.80 -31.13
CA GLY A 236 -16.74 -13.82 -31.44
C GLY A 236 -15.76 -13.41 -32.54
N SER A 237 -15.81 -12.17 -33.04
CA SER A 237 -14.77 -11.62 -33.91
C SER A 237 -13.44 -11.41 -33.16
N PRO A 238 -12.32 -11.21 -33.85
CA PRO A 238 -11.06 -10.81 -33.24
C PRO A 238 -11.21 -9.61 -32.28
N GLY A 239 -10.62 -9.69 -31.10
CA GLY A 239 -10.62 -8.62 -30.11
C GLY A 239 -9.75 -7.42 -30.51
N PRO A 240 -9.77 -6.34 -29.71
CA PRO A 240 -9.06 -5.10 -30.03
C PRO A 240 -7.54 -5.29 -30.15
N ALA A 241 -6.95 -6.21 -29.37
CA ALA A 241 -5.51 -6.46 -29.43
C ALA A 241 -5.08 -7.02 -30.80
N GLU A 242 -5.83 -7.97 -31.34
CA GLU A 242 -5.56 -8.55 -32.66
C GLU A 242 -5.88 -7.57 -33.79
N LYS A 243 -7.02 -6.86 -33.71
CA LYS A 243 -7.43 -5.86 -34.71
C LYS A 243 -6.44 -4.71 -34.86
N THR A 244 -5.87 -4.25 -33.75
CA THR A 244 -4.93 -3.13 -33.74
C THR A 244 -3.47 -3.57 -33.76
N LYS A 245 -3.21 -4.88 -33.77
CA LYS A 245 -1.86 -5.46 -33.63
C LYS A 245 -1.11 -4.86 -32.44
N ALA A 246 -1.77 -4.83 -31.29
CA ALA A 246 -1.26 -4.18 -30.09
C ALA A 246 -0.15 -5.02 -29.44
N VAL A 247 0.94 -4.35 -29.06
CA VAL A 247 1.99 -4.87 -28.20
C VAL A 247 2.10 -3.94 -27.01
N VAL A 248 1.92 -4.48 -25.81
CA VAL A 248 2.00 -3.75 -24.54
C VAL A 248 3.13 -4.34 -23.71
N THR A 249 4.04 -3.48 -23.27
CA THR A 249 5.17 -3.84 -22.41
C THR A 249 5.07 -3.06 -21.10
N ALA A 250 5.23 -3.76 -19.98
CA ALA A 250 5.21 -3.19 -18.65
C ALA A 250 6.61 -3.22 -18.02
N ASP A 251 7.13 -2.02 -17.72
CA ASP A 251 8.40 -1.80 -17.04
C ASP A 251 8.12 -1.38 -15.59
N VAL A 252 8.37 -2.29 -14.64
CA VAL A 252 8.23 -1.98 -13.22
C VAL A 252 9.40 -1.12 -12.79
N LEU A 253 9.10 0.08 -12.28
CA LEU A 253 10.10 1.04 -11.83
C LEU A 253 10.51 0.80 -10.39
N ASP A 254 9.52 0.56 -9.53
CA ASP A 254 9.74 0.39 -8.10
C ASP A 254 8.56 -0.35 -7.45
N THR A 255 8.83 -0.96 -6.29
CA THR A 255 7.82 -1.60 -5.46
C THR A 255 7.94 -1.17 -4.00
N ALA A 256 6.79 -1.03 -3.32
CA ALA A 256 6.74 -0.67 -1.92
C ALA A 256 5.71 -1.52 -1.19
N VAL A 257 6.04 -1.97 0.03
CA VAL A 257 5.08 -2.64 0.91
C VAL A 257 4.12 -1.60 1.48
N VAL A 258 2.82 -1.79 1.26
CA VAL A 258 1.77 -0.96 1.87
C VAL A 258 1.44 -1.47 3.27
N ASP A 259 1.27 -2.78 3.41
CA ASP A 259 1.22 -3.51 4.67
C ASP A 259 1.69 -4.95 4.45
N ALA A 260 2.23 -5.54 5.50
CA ALA A 260 2.66 -6.93 5.51
C ALA A 260 2.08 -7.66 6.72
N GLY A 261 1.52 -8.83 6.46
CA GLY A 261 1.26 -9.88 7.42
C GLY A 261 1.91 -11.19 6.97
N ARG A 262 1.79 -12.23 7.81
CA ARG A 262 2.44 -13.53 7.59
C ARG A 262 2.10 -14.16 6.23
N ASP A 263 0.82 -14.16 5.88
CA ASP A 263 0.29 -14.86 4.72
C ASP A 263 -0.32 -13.93 3.66
N ARG A 264 -0.27 -12.62 3.90
CA ARG A 264 -0.82 -11.60 3.01
C ARG A 264 0.00 -10.33 3.06
N VAL A 265 0.38 -9.81 1.90
CA VAL A 265 1.12 -8.55 1.76
C VAL A 265 0.45 -7.73 0.66
N ARG A 266 0.22 -6.44 0.89
CA ARG A 266 -0.16 -5.52 -0.20
C ARG A 266 1.07 -4.77 -0.67
N VAL A 267 1.33 -4.87 -1.97
CA VAL A 267 2.48 -4.26 -2.63
C VAL A 267 1.98 -3.19 -3.59
N LEU A 268 2.41 -1.95 -3.39
CA LEU A 268 2.29 -0.88 -4.38
C LEU A 268 3.39 -1.08 -5.42
N VAL A 269 3.01 -1.05 -6.70
CA VAL A 269 3.90 -1.20 -7.84
C VAL A 269 3.75 0.02 -8.72
N PHE A 270 4.86 0.69 -8.99
CA PHE A 270 4.97 1.77 -9.96
C PHE A 270 5.42 1.17 -11.28
N VAL A 271 4.61 1.30 -12.33
CA VAL A 271 4.86 0.63 -13.60
C VAL A 271 4.62 1.58 -14.76
N ASN A 272 5.57 1.65 -15.67
CA ASN A 272 5.39 2.30 -16.96
C ASN A 272 4.90 1.26 -17.96
N GLN A 273 3.80 1.53 -18.64
CA GLN A 273 3.34 0.72 -19.77
C GLN A 273 3.62 1.45 -21.08
N THR A 274 4.17 0.74 -22.05
CA THR A 274 4.32 1.21 -23.43
C THR A 274 3.43 0.38 -24.34
N SER A 275 2.53 1.03 -25.07
CA SER A 275 1.62 0.42 -26.04
C SER A 275 1.98 0.84 -27.45
N VAL A 276 2.13 -0.13 -28.36
CA VAL A 276 2.36 0.08 -29.78
C VAL A 276 1.26 -0.64 -30.56
N LYS A 277 0.60 0.05 -31.48
CA LYS A 277 -0.47 -0.50 -32.32
C LYS A 277 0.00 -0.58 -33.77
N GLY A 278 0.29 -1.78 -34.27
CA GLY A 278 0.86 -1.97 -35.63
C GLY A 278 2.17 -1.21 -35.79
N ASP A 279 2.29 -0.40 -36.86
CA ASP A 279 3.46 0.43 -37.14
C ASP A 279 3.30 1.87 -36.60
N GLY A 280 2.35 2.09 -35.67
CA GLY A 280 2.09 3.37 -35.05
C GLY A 280 3.18 3.81 -34.06
N GLN A 281 3.09 5.06 -33.58
CA GLN A 281 4.01 5.55 -32.57
C GLN A 281 3.72 4.92 -31.20
N PRO A 282 4.75 4.65 -30.38
CA PRO A 282 4.56 4.18 -29.00
C PRO A 282 3.86 5.23 -28.14
N THR A 283 2.86 4.80 -27.37
CA THR A 283 2.22 5.60 -26.31
C THR A 283 2.63 5.05 -24.96
N ALA A 284 3.08 5.93 -24.06
CA ALA A 284 3.48 5.58 -22.70
C ALA A 284 2.43 5.99 -21.67
N PHE A 285 2.20 5.11 -20.68
CA PHE A 285 1.29 5.29 -19.57
C PHE A 285 2.05 5.06 -18.25
N GLN A 286 1.77 5.88 -17.25
CA GLN A 286 2.30 5.70 -15.89
C GLN A 286 1.18 5.15 -15.02
N ASP A 287 1.32 3.90 -14.60
CA ASP A 287 0.33 3.23 -13.78
C ASP A 287 0.86 3.01 -12.36
N ARG A 288 -0.08 3.03 -11.41
CA ARG A 288 0.16 2.65 -10.02
C ARG A 288 -0.86 1.61 -9.64
N VAL A 289 -0.39 0.42 -9.27
CA VAL A 289 -1.25 -0.69 -8.89
C VAL A 289 -0.89 -1.19 -7.51
N VAL A 290 -1.89 -1.59 -6.73
CA VAL A 290 -1.67 -2.41 -5.53
C VAL A 290 -2.00 -3.85 -5.87
N ALA A 291 -0.98 -4.69 -5.80
CA ALA A 291 -1.08 -6.14 -5.86
C ALA A 291 -1.25 -6.68 -4.44
N THR A 292 -2.35 -7.39 -4.21
CA THR A 292 -2.54 -8.16 -2.98
C THR A 292 -1.91 -9.53 -3.19
N MET A 293 -0.80 -9.77 -2.50
CA MET A 293 -0.06 -11.03 -2.52
C MET A 293 -0.54 -11.92 -1.39
N VAL A 294 -0.71 -13.21 -1.64
CA VAL A 294 -1.00 -14.23 -0.63
C VAL A 294 0.00 -15.37 -0.69
N ARG A 295 0.37 -15.91 0.47
CA ARG A 295 1.30 -17.02 0.57
C ARG A 295 0.61 -18.31 0.13
N HIS A 296 1.25 -19.07 -0.75
CA HIS A 296 0.77 -20.36 -1.25
C HIS A 296 1.94 -21.35 -1.32
N GLY A 297 2.06 -22.19 -0.30
CA GLY A 297 3.27 -22.99 -0.07
C GLY A 297 4.45 -22.09 0.28
N ASP A 298 5.58 -22.29 -0.37
CA ASP A 298 6.80 -21.49 -0.15
C ASP A 298 6.84 -20.19 -0.96
N GLY A 299 5.85 -19.95 -1.84
CA GLY A 299 5.81 -18.81 -2.74
C GLY A 299 4.66 -17.84 -2.48
N TRP A 300 4.68 -16.74 -3.22
CA TRP A 300 3.63 -15.73 -3.23
C TRP A 300 2.86 -15.77 -4.55
N LEU A 301 1.55 -15.59 -4.48
CA LEU A 301 0.68 -15.45 -5.65
C LEU A 301 -0.16 -14.18 -5.53
N VAL A 302 -0.49 -13.58 -6.67
CA VAL A 302 -1.39 -12.43 -6.76
C VAL A 302 -2.83 -12.91 -6.60
N ASP A 303 -3.48 -12.40 -5.56
CA ASP A 303 -4.89 -12.67 -5.25
C ASP A 303 -5.81 -11.57 -5.78
N ASN A 304 -5.29 -10.37 -5.96
CA ASN A 304 -6.03 -9.23 -6.51
C ASN A 304 -5.07 -8.12 -7.00
N ILE A 305 -5.51 -7.35 -8.00
CA ILE A 305 -4.82 -6.13 -8.47
C ILE A 305 -5.83 -4.99 -8.52
N LYS A 306 -5.45 -3.84 -7.96
CA LYS A 306 -6.25 -2.61 -7.99
C LYS A 306 -5.39 -1.44 -8.45
N SER A 307 -5.77 -0.77 -9.54
CA SER A 307 -5.15 0.50 -9.95
C SER A 307 -5.71 1.69 -9.18
N TYR A 308 -4.87 2.72 -9.06
CA TYR A 308 -5.17 4.02 -8.45
C TYR A 308 -5.51 5.07 -9.50
#